data_AF-A0A9N8DAC3-F1
#
_entry.id   AF-A0A9N8DAC3-F1
#
_cell.length_a   1.000
_cell.length_b   1.000
_cell.length_c   1.000
_cell.angle_alpha   90.00
_cell.angle_beta   90.00
_cell.angle_gamma   90.00
#
_symmetry.space_group_name_H-M   'P 1'
#
loop_
_entity.id
_entity.type
_entity.pdbx_description
1 polymer ?
#
loop_
_entity_poly.entity_id
_entity_poly.type
_entity_poly.pdbx_seq_one_letter_code
_entity_poly.pdbx_strand_id
1 'polypeptide(L)'
;MSAKWFSLRRLSLLAILTVLSFGFLLDSFLVNPSGHSNNVQVQSVSSNETLVIVMGSLRGGEDAWESLYRNVLDLNSADLALATGRRPNETTTITTTWLQDFHYYLSAFAPLKEMIRRPGRTYFRVCRESIRDVRYLLLLKMRQKRGPSLYRRAKYVWEFPEYEEWADALDLIVEEEGYNTTTSSDNNWRLFLEGLPPKEESSGVLGPCLGYRGSGALIFWIRWFVSKQIKRLNLDKKYKRFVLTRSDHFYLCGHNLDNLMNSNSSHNNNNNNTVWVPQGEEYGGFTDRHLVAPAEPFLQAIDILPSILQNPKKYLDLKTTSPEKIIARRWSESGIQAKRFERMMFTVAVQGDATRWQPMVPDKTDIAVPTENHRFRRNRTRSVVLHLKYEQEYEISKQTCWGHNR
;
A
#
# COMPACT_ATOMS: atom_id res chain seq x y z
N MET A 1 -43.40 -46.52 17.49
CA MET A 1 -42.61 -45.35 17.06
C MET A 1 -41.35 -45.83 16.31
N SER A 2 -41.34 -45.95 14.97
CA SER A 2 -40.04 -46.11 14.25
C SER A 2 -40.02 -45.91 12.71
N ALA A 3 -41.12 -45.56 12.01
CA ALA A 3 -41.04 -45.33 10.54
C ALA A 3 -40.89 -43.85 10.14
N LYS A 4 -41.46 -42.91 10.90
CA LYS A 4 -41.45 -41.47 10.54
C LYS A 4 -40.10 -40.77 10.77
N TRP A 5 -39.25 -41.32 11.64
CA TRP A 5 -37.95 -40.72 11.97
C TRP A 5 -36.87 -40.96 10.90
N PHE A 6 -36.96 -42.06 10.14
CA PHE A 6 -36.00 -42.38 9.08
C PHE A 6 -36.24 -41.56 7.79
N SER A 7 -37.48 -41.14 7.52
CA SER A 7 -37.86 -40.34 6.35
C SER A 7 -37.31 -38.90 6.42
N LEU A 8 -37.35 -38.26 7.59
CA LEU A 8 -36.86 -36.88 7.74
C LEU A 8 -35.34 -36.76 7.59
N ARG A 9 -34.56 -37.75 8.04
CA ARG A 9 -33.10 -37.72 7.86
C ARG A 9 -32.70 -37.83 6.39
N ARG A 10 -33.45 -38.56 5.57
CA ARG A 10 -33.18 -38.65 4.12
C ARG A 10 -33.46 -37.33 3.40
N LEU A 11 -34.52 -36.61 3.77
CA LEU A 11 -34.87 -35.32 3.16
C LEU A 11 -33.89 -34.19 3.53
N SER A 12 -33.42 -34.14 4.77
CA SER A 12 -32.39 -33.17 5.18
C SER A 12 -31.04 -33.43 4.53
N LEU A 13 -30.65 -34.71 4.36
CA LEU A 13 -29.44 -35.04 3.60
C LEU A 13 -29.57 -34.67 2.12
N LEU A 14 -30.73 -34.91 1.51
CA LEU A 14 -30.99 -34.54 0.12
C LEU A 14 -30.91 -33.03 -0.11
N ALA A 15 -31.44 -32.20 0.80
CA ALA A 15 -31.38 -30.74 0.72
C ALA A 15 -29.95 -30.19 0.88
N ILE A 16 -29.18 -30.74 1.84
CA ILE A 16 -27.76 -30.39 2.02
C ILE A 16 -26.97 -30.81 0.79
N LEU A 17 -27.22 -32.01 0.26
CA LEU A 17 -26.61 -32.47 -0.97
C LEU A 17 -27.03 -31.59 -2.17
N THR A 18 -28.26 -31.08 -2.26
CA THR A 18 -28.65 -30.19 -3.36
C THR A 18 -27.97 -28.83 -3.28
N VAL A 19 -27.80 -28.25 -2.09
CA VAL A 19 -27.08 -26.97 -1.91
C VAL A 19 -25.59 -27.14 -2.20
N LEU A 20 -24.98 -28.24 -1.75
CA LEU A 20 -23.59 -28.57 -2.07
C LEU A 20 -23.41 -28.91 -3.55
N SER A 21 -24.39 -29.59 -4.17
CA SER A 21 -24.40 -29.87 -5.61
C SER A 21 -24.59 -28.60 -6.43
N PHE A 22 -25.38 -27.63 -5.96
CA PHE A 22 -25.55 -26.33 -6.63
C PHE A 22 -24.30 -25.47 -6.49
N GLY A 23 -23.60 -25.54 -5.36
CA GLY A 23 -22.26 -24.95 -5.18
C GLY A 23 -21.24 -25.56 -6.14
N PHE A 24 -21.21 -26.90 -6.25
CA PHE A 24 -20.36 -27.61 -7.20
C PHE A 24 -20.75 -27.39 -8.67
N LEU A 25 -22.05 -27.24 -8.98
CA LEU A 25 -22.54 -26.93 -10.33
C LEU A 25 -22.22 -25.49 -10.74
N LEU A 26 -22.20 -24.53 -9.80
CA LEU A 26 -21.74 -23.16 -10.08
C LEU A 26 -20.23 -23.10 -10.31
N ASP A 27 -19.44 -23.90 -9.60
CA ASP A 27 -18.00 -24.07 -9.91
C ASP A 27 -17.79 -24.82 -11.23
N SER A 28 -18.64 -25.79 -11.58
CA SER A 28 -18.56 -26.54 -12.83
C SER A 28 -19.07 -25.76 -14.05
N PHE A 29 -19.98 -24.81 -13.89
CA PHE A 29 -20.43 -23.89 -14.96
C PHE A 29 -19.44 -22.74 -15.21
N LEU A 30 -18.47 -22.52 -14.32
CA LEU A 30 -17.37 -21.59 -14.51
C LEU A 30 -16.09 -22.27 -15.02
N VAL A 31 -16.09 -23.59 -15.16
CA VAL A 31 -15.03 -24.36 -15.82
C VAL A 31 -15.59 -24.98 -17.10
N ASN A 32 -15.30 -24.32 -18.23
CA ASN A 32 -15.58 -24.79 -19.59
C ASN A 32 -15.07 -26.23 -19.79
N PRO A 33 -15.93 -27.24 -20.06
CA PRO A 33 -15.47 -28.54 -20.51
C PRO A 33 -15.75 -28.65 -22.02
N SER A 34 -14.84 -28.14 -22.83
CA SER A 34 -14.75 -28.53 -24.24
C SER A 34 -13.39 -29.14 -24.47
N GLY A 35 -13.34 -30.47 -24.30
CA GLY A 35 -12.22 -31.30 -24.73
C GLY A 35 -12.12 -31.32 -26.25
N HIS A 36 -11.10 -30.64 -26.76
CA HIS A 36 -10.32 -31.13 -27.89
C HIS A 36 -8.87 -31.18 -27.41
N SER A 37 -8.30 -32.38 -27.38
CA SER A 37 -6.91 -32.60 -26.98
C SER A 37 -5.97 -32.05 -28.06
N ASN A 38 -5.74 -30.75 -28.04
CA ASN A 38 -4.53 -30.18 -28.59
C ASN A 38 -3.55 -30.06 -27.42
N ASN A 39 -2.38 -30.66 -27.62
CA ASN A 39 -1.24 -30.62 -26.71
C ASN A 39 -0.69 -29.18 -26.69
N VAL A 40 -1.47 -28.24 -26.15
CA VAL A 40 -1.07 -26.85 -25.94
C VAL A 40 -0.35 -26.85 -24.61
N GLN A 41 0.97 -26.69 -24.66
CA GLN A 41 1.74 -26.35 -23.46
C GLN A 41 1.04 -25.14 -22.82
N VAL A 42 0.48 -25.35 -21.63
CA VAL A 42 -0.01 -24.26 -20.79
C VAL A 42 1.22 -23.42 -20.48
N GLN A 43 1.42 -22.36 -21.27
CA GLN A 43 2.38 -21.32 -20.95
C GLN A 43 1.98 -20.82 -19.57
N SER A 44 2.78 -21.14 -18.56
CA SER A 44 2.63 -20.59 -17.23
C SER A 44 2.61 -19.08 -17.40
N VAL A 45 1.46 -18.45 -17.16
CA VAL A 45 1.36 -16.98 -17.16
C VAL A 45 2.43 -16.52 -16.19
N SER A 46 3.47 -15.85 -16.72
CA SER A 46 4.62 -15.43 -15.93
C SER A 46 4.09 -14.57 -14.80
N SER A 47 4.21 -15.04 -13.56
CA SER A 47 3.75 -14.27 -12.41
C SER A 47 4.50 -12.95 -12.36
N ASN A 48 3.78 -11.84 -12.20
CA ASN A 48 4.38 -10.53 -11.98
C ASN A 48 5.43 -10.62 -10.85
N GLU A 49 6.69 -10.30 -11.18
CA GLU A 49 7.82 -10.45 -10.24
C GLU A 49 8.09 -9.19 -9.42
N THR A 50 7.40 -8.09 -9.74
CA THR A 50 7.55 -6.78 -9.09
C THR A 50 6.30 -6.38 -8.32
N LEU A 51 6.47 -5.90 -7.09
CA LEU A 51 5.43 -5.24 -6.30
C LEU A 51 5.78 -3.76 -6.09
N VAL A 52 4.94 -2.87 -6.61
CA VAL A 52 5.02 -1.43 -6.30
C VAL A 52 4.09 -1.12 -5.14
N ILE A 53 4.61 -0.46 -4.12
CA ILE A 53 3.93 -0.10 -2.89
C ILE A 53 3.83 1.42 -2.82
N VAL A 54 2.61 1.93 -2.86
CA VAL A 54 2.32 3.35 -2.62
C VAL A 54 1.95 3.51 -1.15
N MET A 55 2.68 4.37 -0.43
CA MET A 55 2.46 4.57 0.99
C MET A 55 2.02 5.99 1.35
N GLY A 56 1.24 6.11 2.43
CA GLY A 56 0.75 7.38 2.97
C GLY A 56 -0.60 7.81 2.41
N SER A 57 -0.97 9.08 2.57
CA SER A 57 -2.21 9.62 2.02
C SER A 57 -2.16 9.64 0.48
N LEU A 58 -3.27 9.29 -0.16
CA LEU A 58 -3.40 9.38 -1.62
C LEU A 58 -3.55 10.84 -2.05
N ARG A 59 -2.59 11.36 -2.82
CA ARG A 59 -2.46 12.76 -3.26
C ARG A 59 -2.00 12.81 -4.72
N GLY A 60 -1.95 14.01 -5.30
CA GLY A 60 -1.47 14.23 -6.67
C GLY A 60 -2.50 13.99 -7.78
N GLY A 61 -3.65 13.41 -7.44
CA GLY A 61 -4.78 13.22 -8.35
C GLY A 61 -4.55 12.20 -9.46
N GLU A 62 -5.57 12.03 -10.30
CA GLU A 62 -5.61 11.00 -11.34
C GLU A 62 -4.48 11.14 -12.36
N ASP A 63 -4.05 12.34 -12.71
CA ASP A 63 -2.97 12.54 -13.68
C ASP A 63 -1.61 12.02 -13.18
N ALA A 64 -1.30 12.21 -11.89
CA ALA A 64 -0.13 11.60 -11.27
C ALA A 64 -0.23 10.08 -11.25
N TRP A 65 -1.40 9.54 -10.91
CA TRP A 65 -1.62 8.10 -10.81
C TRP A 65 -1.57 7.40 -12.17
N GLU A 66 -2.14 8.00 -13.21
CA GLU A 66 -2.02 7.51 -14.59
C GLU A 66 -0.56 7.52 -15.06
N SER A 67 0.23 8.53 -14.66
CA SER A 67 1.67 8.52 -14.95
C SER A 67 2.39 7.34 -14.25
N LEU A 68 2.03 7.02 -13.00
CA LEU A 68 2.55 5.86 -12.28
C LEU A 68 2.16 4.54 -12.96
N TYR A 69 0.92 4.42 -13.44
CA TYR A 69 0.46 3.23 -14.15
C TYR A 69 1.28 2.99 -15.40
N ARG A 70 1.35 3.99 -16.28
CA ARG A 70 2.02 3.87 -17.57
C ARG A 70 3.52 3.69 -17.42
N ASN A 71 4.17 4.52 -16.60
CA ASN A 71 5.62 4.63 -16.57
C ASN A 71 6.29 3.70 -15.56
N VAL A 72 5.52 3.06 -14.66
CA VAL A 72 6.06 2.14 -13.66
C VAL A 72 5.32 0.81 -13.66
N LEU A 73 4.00 0.79 -13.48
CA LEU A 73 3.29 -0.48 -13.31
C LEU A 73 3.26 -1.31 -14.59
N ASP A 74 2.72 -0.74 -15.66
CA ASP A 74 2.48 -1.44 -16.92
C ASP A 74 3.81 -1.76 -17.61
N LEU A 75 4.76 -0.81 -17.59
CA LEU A 75 6.10 -0.98 -18.14
C LEU A 75 6.86 -2.16 -17.52
N ASN A 76 6.69 -2.39 -16.20
CA ASN A 76 7.41 -3.42 -15.47
C ASN A 76 6.55 -4.65 -15.14
N SER A 77 5.34 -4.75 -15.71
CA SER A 77 4.35 -5.79 -15.38
C SER A 77 4.21 -5.98 -13.85
N ALA A 78 4.08 -4.87 -13.12
CA ALA A 78 4.09 -4.88 -11.67
C ALA A 78 2.69 -4.96 -11.07
N ASP A 79 2.59 -5.65 -9.94
CA ASP A 79 1.43 -5.55 -9.07
C ASP A 79 1.50 -4.27 -8.21
N LEU A 80 0.35 -3.76 -7.78
CA LEU A 80 0.24 -2.58 -6.92
C LEU A 80 -0.27 -2.97 -5.52
N ALA A 81 0.40 -2.45 -4.49
CA ALA A 81 -0.07 -2.42 -3.11
C ALA A 81 -0.26 -0.99 -2.63
N LEU A 82 -1.28 -0.75 -1.81
CA LEU A 82 -1.51 0.52 -1.13
C LEU A 82 -1.36 0.34 0.38
N ALA A 83 -0.62 1.25 1.02
CA ALA A 83 -0.50 1.36 2.47
C ALA A 83 -1.00 2.73 2.92
N THR A 84 -2.28 2.82 3.28
CA THR A 84 -2.98 4.10 3.48
C THR A 84 -3.52 4.24 4.91
N GLY A 85 -3.35 5.43 5.49
CA GLY A 85 -3.94 5.77 6.78
C GLY A 85 -5.44 5.99 6.67
N ARG A 86 -6.18 5.57 7.69
CA ARG A 86 -7.63 5.69 7.79
C ARG A 86 -7.99 6.48 9.05
N ARG A 87 -8.77 7.54 8.89
CA ARG A 87 -9.25 8.32 10.04
C ARG A 87 -10.35 7.55 10.80
N PRO A 88 -10.36 7.58 12.14
CA PRO A 88 -11.39 6.91 12.94
C PRO A 88 -12.82 7.31 12.54
N ASN A 89 -12.99 8.57 12.13
CA ASN A 89 -14.29 9.16 11.75
C ASN A 89 -14.59 9.05 10.25
N GLU A 90 -13.60 8.67 9.44
CA GLU A 90 -13.87 8.15 8.09
C GLU A 90 -14.39 6.73 8.26
N THR A 91 -15.68 6.65 8.56
CA THR A 91 -16.48 5.45 8.34
C THR A 91 -16.52 5.20 6.83
N THR A 92 -15.42 4.67 6.28
CA THR A 92 -15.54 3.79 5.14
C THR A 92 -16.46 2.68 5.62
N THR A 93 -17.70 2.72 5.15
CA THR A 93 -18.81 1.82 5.50
C THR A 93 -18.53 0.39 4.99
N ILE A 94 -17.34 -0.14 5.22
CA ILE A 94 -16.77 -1.31 4.54
C ILE A 94 -16.34 -2.38 5.54
N THR A 95 -15.88 -2.07 6.76
CA THR A 95 -15.28 -3.08 7.66
C THR A 95 -16.07 -3.40 8.93
N THR A 96 -16.71 -2.42 9.58
CA THR A 96 -17.55 -2.68 10.77
C THR A 96 -18.88 -3.34 10.41
N THR A 97 -19.41 -3.05 9.22
CA THR A 97 -20.54 -3.78 8.65
C THR A 97 -20.17 -5.22 8.36
N TRP A 98 -18.97 -5.56 7.87
CA TRP A 98 -18.70 -6.96 7.50
C TRP A 98 -18.75 -7.96 8.66
N LEU A 99 -18.18 -7.65 9.83
CA LEU A 99 -18.22 -8.56 10.99
C LEU A 99 -19.53 -8.51 11.77
N GLN A 100 -20.14 -7.32 11.92
CA GLN A 100 -21.47 -7.20 12.53
C GLN A 100 -22.57 -7.76 11.63
N ASP A 101 -22.46 -7.60 10.31
CA ASP A 101 -23.41 -8.12 9.31
C ASP A 101 -23.16 -9.61 9.05
N PHE A 102 -21.94 -10.14 9.19
CA PHE A 102 -21.70 -11.59 9.16
C PHE A 102 -22.27 -12.28 10.41
N HIS A 103 -22.16 -11.66 11.58
CA HIS A 103 -22.87 -12.14 12.79
C HIS A 103 -24.39 -11.99 12.67
N TYR A 104 -24.89 -10.90 12.06
CA TYR A 104 -26.31 -10.73 11.72
C TYR A 104 -26.77 -11.78 10.69
N TYR A 105 -25.96 -12.10 9.69
CA TYR A 105 -26.21 -13.15 8.71
C TYR A 105 -26.28 -14.53 9.38
N LEU A 106 -25.28 -14.91 10.18
CA LEU A 106 -25.27 -16.20 10.87
C LEU A 106 -26.44 -16.35 11.84
N SER A 107 -26.86 -15.27 12.50
CA SER A 107 -28.04 -15.27 13.38
C SER A 107 -29.37 -15.24 12.61
N ALA A 108 -29.43 -14.65 11.41
CA ALA A 108 -30.58 -14.71 10.51
C ALA A 108 -30.73 -16.08 9.80
N PHE A 109 -29.66 -16.87 9.71
CA PHE A 109 -29.69 -18.25 9.21
C PHE A 109 -29.94 -19.31 10.31
N ALA A 110 -29.82 -18.96 11.59
CA ALA A 110 -30.15 -19.86 12.70
C ALA A 110 -31.62 -20.35 12.70
N PRO A 111 -32.64 -19.56 12.29
CA PRO A 111 -34.01 -20.03 12.16
C PRO A 111 -34.22 -20.96 10.96
N LEU A 112 -33.31 -21.01 9.99
CA LEU A 112 -33.47 -21.84 8.78
C LEU A 112 -33.46 -23.35 9.11
N LYS A 113 -32.77 -23.75 10.18
CA LYS A 113 -32.80 -25.12 10.72
C LYS A 113 -34.16 -25.50 11.30
N GLU A 114 -34.90 -24.54 11.84
CA GLU A 114 -36.22 -24.76 12.46
C GLU A 114 -37.35 -24.61 11.43
N MET A 115 -37.11 -23.92 10.32
CA MET A 115 -38.12 -23.62 9.29
C MET A 115 -38.36 -24.76 8.29
N ILE A 116 -37.41 -25.69 8.11
CA ILE A 116 -37.60 -26.90 7.28
C ILE A 116 -38.69 -27.83 7.86
N ARG A 117 -39.18 -27.56 9.08
CA ARG A 117 -40.23 -28.36 9.74
C ARG A 117 -41.68 -27.99 9.38
N ARG A 118 -41.96 -26.88 8.68
CA ARG A 118 -43.36 -26.48 8.37
C ARG A 118 -43.48 -25.81 6.98
N PRO A 119 -44.04 -26.49 5.96
CA PRO A 119 -44.26 -25.88 4.65
C PRO A 119 -45.56 -25.08 4.65
N GLY A 120 -45.44 -23.76 4.56
CA GLY A 120 -46.57 -22.84 4.36
C GLY A 120 -46.05 -21.44 4.02
N ARG A 121 -46.88 -20.66 3.30
CA ARG A 121 -46.78 -19.30 2.69
C ARG A 121 -45.65 -18.30 3.08
N THR A 122 -44.82 -18.53 4.08
CA THR A 122 -43.68 -17.70 4.52
C THR A 122 -42.46 -17.77 3.58
N TYR A 123 -42.40 -18.74 2.66
CA TYR A 123 -41.25 -18.96 1.76
C TYR A 123 -40.99 -17.76 0.81
N PHE A 124 -42.05 -17.07 0.37
CA PHE A 124 -41.94 -15.94 -0.56
C PHE A 124 -41.35 -14.66 0.08
N ARG A 125 -41.47 -14.49 1.40
CA ARG A 125 -40.95 -13.30 2.09
C ARG A 125 -39.43 -13.37 2.28
N VAL A 126 -38.91 -14.58 2.51
CA VAL A 126 -37.46 -14.81 2.71
C VAL A 126 -36.69 -14.69 1.39
N CYS A 127 -37.21 -15.18 0.26
CA CYS A 127 -36.58 -14.95 -1.05
C CYS A 127 -36.49 -13.46 -1.43
N ARG A 128 -37.42 -12.63 -0.96
CA ARG A 128 -37.40 -11.18 -1.20
C ARG A 128 -36.29 -10.47 -0.41
N GLU A 129 -35.93 -10.97 0.76
CA GLU A 129 -34.79 -10.45 1.53
C GLU A 129 -33.46 -10.93 0.96
N SER A 130 -33.34 -12.20 0.55
CA SER A 130 -32.13 -12.70 -0.13
C SER A 130 -31.80 -11.98 -1.45
N ILE A 131 -32.81 -11.51 -2.21
CA ILE A 131 -32.60 -10.66 -3.40
C ILE A 131 -32.12 -9.26 -3.02
N ARG A 132 -32.52 -8.74 -1.85
CA ARG A 132 -32.08 -7.45 -1.32
C ARG A 132 -30.59 -7.50 -0.95
N ASP A 133 -30.11 -8.65 -0.51
CA ASP A 133 -28.71 -8.85 -0.12
C ASP A 133 -27.77 -9.02 -1.32
N VAL A 134 -28.22 -9.69 -2.39
CA VAL A 134 -27.48 -9.73 -3.67
C VAL A 134 -27.33 -8.32 -4.26
N ARG A 135 -28.37 -7.48 -4.11
CA ARG A 135 -28.31 -6.06 -4.49
C ARG A 135 -27.31 -5.28 -3.65
N TYR A 136 -27.13 -5.61 -2.36
CA TYR A 136 -26.16 -4.96 -1.47
C TYR A 136 -24.71 -5.36 -1.80
N LEU A 137 -24.45 -6.64 -2.09
CA LEU A 137 -23.16 -7.12 -2.60
C LEU A 137 -22.81 -6.50 -3.96
N LEU A 138 -23.80 -6.35 -4.85
CA LEU A 138 -23.64 -5.61 -6.10
C LEU A 138 -23.36 -4.12 -5.85
N LEU A 139 -24.01 -3.48 -4.87
CA LEU A 139 -23.75 -2.09 -4.50
C LEU A 139 -22.36 -1.90 -3.90
N LEU A 140 -21.83 -2.83 -3.10
CA LEU A 140 -20.45 -2.80 -2.61
C LEU A 140 -19.45 -2.93 -3.77
N LYS A 141 -19.68 -3.86 -4.70
CA LYS A 141 -18.86 -4.02 -5.91
C LYS A 141 -18.96 -2.82 -6.86
N MET A 142 -20.11 -2.15 -6.92
CA MET A 142 -20.31 -0.90 -7.67
C MET A 142 -19.74 0.32 -6.93
N ARG A 143 -19.67 0.34 -5.60
CA ARG A 143 -19.08 1.44 -4.82
C ARG A 143 -17.56 1.42 -4.88
N GLN A 144 -16.96 0.24 -5.03
CA GLN A 144 -15.54 0.07 -5.40
C GLN A 144 -15.21 0.74 -6.76
N LYS A 145 -16.19 0.94 -7.65
CA LYS A 145 -15.98 1.70 -8.90
C LYS A 145 -15.90 3.22 -8.72
N ARG A 146 -16.31 3.79 -7.57
CA ARG A 146 -16.36 5.25 -7.34
C ARG A 146 -15.20 5.81 -6.48
N GLY A 147 -14.30 4.97 -5.99
CA GLY A 147 -13.11 5.42 -5.25
C GLY A 147 -11.98 5.93 -6.18
N PRO A 148 -10.87 6.45 -5.61
CA PRO A 148 -9.64 6.73 -6.35
C PRO A 148 -9.24 5.57 -7.27
N SER A 149 -8.74 5.86 -8.48
CA SER A 149 -8.34 4.78 -9.42
C SER A 149 -7.28 3.83 -8.84
N LEU A 150 -6.43 4.32 -7.92
CA LEU A 150 -5.42 3.52 -7.25
C LEU A 150 -6.03 2.30 -6.54
N TYR A 151 -7.14 2.46 -5.83
CA TYR A 151 -7.80 1.34 -5.14
C TYR A 151 -8.35 0.29 -6.11
N ARG A 152 -8.72 0.70 -7.34
CA ARG A 152 -9.18 -0.24 -8.37
C ARG A 152 -8.02 -1.01 -8.99
N ARG A 153 -6.85 -0.38 -9.13
CA ARG A 153 -5.65 -1.00 -9.70
C ARG A 153 -4.90 -1.87 -8.70
N ALA A 154 -5.05 -1.58 -7.40
CA ALA A 154 -4.35 -2.26 -6.33
C ALA A 154 -4.76 -3.73 -6.17
N LYS A 155 -3.77 -4.61 -6.12
CA LYS A 155 -3.91 -6.02 -5.77
C LYS A 155 -3.96 -6.22 -4.26
N TYR A 156 -3.23 -5.40 -3.51
CA TYR A 156 -3.25 -5.39 -2.06
C TYR A 156 -3.61 -4.00 -1.54
N VAL A 157 -4.46 -3.96 -0.54
CA VAL A 157 -4.85 -2.73 0.16
C VAL A 157 -4.65 -2.98 1.65
N TRP A 158 -3.75 -2.21 2.25
CA TRP A 158 -3.42 -2.26 3.66
C TRP A 158 -3.80 -0.92 4.29
N GLU A 159 -4.75 -0.97 5.21
CA GLU A 159 -5.19 0.20 5.97
C GLU A 159 -4.62 0.14 7.38
N PHE A 160 -4.24 1.30 7.91
CA PHE A 160 -3.85 1.47 9.31
C PHE A 160 -4.59 2.67 9.91
N PRO A 161 -4.85 2.71 11.22
CA PRO A 161 -5.48 3.86 11.85
C PRO A 161 -4.56 5.09 11.77
N GLU A 162 -5.12 6.26 11.43
CA GLU A 162 -4.40 7.53 11.55
C GLU A 162 -4.45 7.97 13.02
N TYR A 163 -3.30 7.94 13.68
CA TYR A 163 -3.17 8.33 15.09
C TYR A 163 -3.22 9.85 15.24
N GLU A 164 -3.88 10.31 16.31
CA GLU A 164 -3.81 11.72 16.74
C GLU A 164 -2.42 12.02 17.32
N GLU A 165 -1.97 11.13 18.20
CA GLU A 165 -0.65 11.12 18.82
C GLU A 165 0.16 9.93 18.29
N TRP A 166 1.24 10.21 17.55
CA TRP A 166 2.04 9.16 16.92
C TRP A 166 2.95 8.43 17.90
N ALA A 167 3.12 8.95 19.12
CA ALA A 167 3.80 8.24 20.19
C ALA A 167 3.14 6.88 20.48
N ASP A 168 1.80 6.83 20.50
CA ASP A 168 1.05 5.59 20.77
C ASP A 168 1.25 4.56 19.66
N ALA A 169 1.44 5.02 18.41
CA ALA A 169 1.78 4.15 17.29
C ALA A 169 3.16 3.50 17.45
N LEU A 170 4.13 4.24 18.02
CA LEU A 170 5.47 3.72 18.30
C LEU A 170 5.48 2.74 19.46
N ASP A 171 4.63 2.92 20.47
CA ASP A 171 4.48 1.95 21.57
C ASP A 171 4.05 0.57 21.08
N LEU A 172 3.20 0.50 20.05
CA LEU A 172 2.81 -0.77 19.43
C LEU A 172 4.01 -1.52 18.84
N ILE A 173 5.01 -0.80 18.31
CA ILE A 173 6.24 -1.42 17.81
C ILE A 173 7.03 -2.01 18.99
N VAL A 174 7.17 -1.26 20.08
CA VAL A 174 7.87 -1.72 21.29
C VAL A 174 7.22 -2.98 21.85
N GLU A 175 5.89 -3.00 21.94
CA GLU A 175 5.13 -4.15 22.42
C GLU A 175 5.27 -5.35 21.48
N GLU A 176 5.04 -5.15 20.17
CA GLU A 176 5.05 -6.25 19.19
C GLU A 176 6.45 -6.86 19.03
N GLU A 177 7.50 -6.05 19.10
CA GLU A 177 8.88 -6.51 18.99
C GLU A 177 9.45 -7.01 20.34
N GLY A 178 8.69 -6.87 21.43
CA GLY A 178 9.07 -7.37 22.76
C GLY A 178 10.28 -6.65 23.36
N TYR A 179 10.45 -5.36 23.09
CA TYR A 179 11.58 -4.61 23.64
C TYR A 179 11.40 -4.37 25.14
N ASN A 180 12.40 -4.77 25.92
CA ASN A 180 12.42 -4.50 27.35
C ASN A 180 12.80 -3.02 27.55
N THR A 181 11.80 -2.15 27.63
CA THR A 181 12.04 -0.75 28.01
C THR A 181 12.38 -0.72 29.50
N THR A 182 13.67 -0.71 29.80
CA THR A 182 14.13 -0.50 31.17
C THR A 182 13.62 0.85 31.70
N THR A 183 13.51 1.00 33.02
CA THR A 183 13.11 2.26 33.67
C THR A 183 14.15 3.37 33.53
N SER A 184 15.34 3.07 33.00
CA SER A 184 16.37 4.06 32.71
C SER A 184 15.94 4.96 31.54
N SER A 185 15.96 6.28 31.74
CA SER A 185 15.63 7.29 30.73
C SER A 185 16.37 7.12 29.40
N ASP A 186 17.59 6.57 29.42
CA ASP A 186 18.46 6.48 28.23
C ASP A 186 18.02 5.43 27.20
N ASN A 187 17.28 4.40 27.63
CA ASN A 187 16.84 3.28 26.78
C ASN A 187 15.32 3.24 26.57
N ASN A 188 14.58 4.07 27.29
CA ASN A 188 13.15 4.25 27.06
C ASN A 188 12.98 5.41 26.09
N TRP A 189 12.53 5.12 24.86
CA TRP A 189 12.41 6.14 23.81
C TRP A 189 11.47 7.29 24.18
N ARG A 190 10.42 7.03 24.96
CA ARG A 190 9.45 8.04 25.39
C ARG A 190 10.07 8.96 26.45
N LEU A 191 10.65 8.38 27.51
CA LEU A 191 11.36 9.15 28.54
C LEU A 191 12.55 9.92 27.95
N PHE A 192 13.27 9.32 26.99
CA PHE A 192 14.35 9.99 26.29
C PHE A 192 13.84 11.23 25.56
N LEU A 193 12.73 11.13 24.81
CA LEU A 193 12.14 12.28 24.12
C LEU A 193 11.58 13.32 25.10
N GLU A 194 10.87 12.91 26.15
CA GLU A 194 10.33 13.83 27.17
C GLU A 194 11.42 14.60 27.92
N GLY A 195 12.59 13.98 28.11
CA GLY A 195 13.75 14.60 28.74
C GLY A 195 14.45 15.63 27.85
N LEU A 196 14.07 15.76 26.58
CA LEU A 196 14.66 16.73 25.66
C LEU A 196 13.88 18.05 25.71
N PRO A 197 14.56 19.20 25.59
CA PRO A 197 13.87 20.49 25.63
C PRO A 197 12.84 20.56 24.48
N PRO A 198 11.61 21.03 24.75
CA PRO A 198 10.62 21.27 23.70
C PRO A 198 11.15 22.40 22.82
N LYS A 199 11.71 22.04 21.67
CA LYS A 199 12.21 23.01 20.71
C LYS A 199 11.38 22.93 19.46
N GLU A 200 10.80 24.09 19.14
CA GLU A 200 10.00 24.41 17.96
C GLU A 200 10.69 24.10 16.62
N GLU A 201 11.94 23.61 16.63
CA GLU A 201 12.82 23.51 15.47
C GLU A 201 13.44 22.13 15.21
N SER A 202 13.39 21.13 16.12
CA SER A 202 14.08 19.87 15.79
C SER A 202 13.62 18.60 16.52
N SER A 203 12.84 17.78 15.81
CA SER A 203 13.27 16.44 15.41
C SER A 203 12.33 15.95 14.31
N GLY A 204 12.63 16.32 13.06
CA GLY A 204 11.85 15.85 11.91
C GLY A 204 11.75 14.31 11.84
N VAL A 205 12.65 13.60 12.54
CA VAL A 205 12.75 12.14 12.66
C VAL A 205 11.61 11.52 13.46
N LEU A 206 11.25 12.06 14.64
CA LEU A 206 10.18 11.50 15.47
C LEU A 206 8.94 12.39 15.58
N GLY A 207 8.90 13.50 14.85
CA GLY A 207 7.63 14.19 14.62
C GLY A 207 6.62 13.27 13.90
N PRO A 208 5.34 13.22 14.31
CA PRO A 208 4.70 14.12 15.27
C PRO A 208 4.41 13.52 16.65
N CYS A 209 5.39 12.89 17.27
CA CYS A 209 5.23 12.36 18.63
C CYS A 209 5.36 13.48 19.66
N LEU A 210 4.60 13.47 20.75
CA LEU A 210 4.81 14.32 21.94
C LEU A 210 4.96 15.83 21.64
N GLY A 211 4.20 16.34 20.66
CA GLY A 211 4.25 17.74 20.24
C GLY A 211 5.44 18.13 19.35
N TYR A 212 6.34 17.21 19.00
CA TYR A 212 7.41 17.47 18.03
C TYR A 212 6.85 17.70 16.62
N ARG A 213 7.43 18.63 15.87
CA ARG A 213 7.04 18.89 14.47
C ARG A 213 7.72 17.92 13.50
N GLY A 214 7.04 17.64 12.39
CA GLY A 214 7.56 16.81 11.30
C GLY A 214 6.75 15.53 11.09
N SER A 215 7.18 14.72 10.13
CA SER A 215 6.48 13.50 9.71
C SER A 215 7.33 12.24 9.80
N GLY A 216 8.56 12.31 10.32
CA GLY A 216 9.48 11.17 10.31
C GLY A 216 8.95 9.95 11.06
N ALA A 217 8.30 10.12 12.22
CA ALA A 217 7.72 9.00 12.97
C ALA A 217 6.65 8.31 12.13
N LEU A 218 5.74 9.09 11.54
CA LEU A 218 4.71 8.62 10.61
C LEU A 218 5.35 7.85 9.43
N ILE A 219 6.34 8.45 8.76
CA ILE A 219 6.99 7.86 7.58
C ILE A 219 7.64 6.53 7.94
N PHE A 220 8.42 6.47 9.01
CA PHE A 220 9.09 5.24 9.41
C PHE A 220 8.12 4.21 9.97
N TRP A 221 7.04 4.64 10.64
CA TRP A 221 6.02 3.72 11.14
C TRP A 221 5.31 3.03 9.98
N ILE A 222 4.95 3.78 8.92
CA ILE A 222 4.33 3.18 7.73
C ILE A 222 5.29 2.18 7.07
N ARG A 223 6.59 2.48 7.03
CA ARG A 223 7.61 1.58 6.50
C ARG A 223 7.72 0.27 7.31
N TRP A 224 7.73 0.37 8.64
CA TRP A 224 7.65 -0.79 9.52
C TRP A 224 6.36 -1.59 9.29
N PHE A 225 5.20 -0.93 9.22
CA PHE A 225 3.92 -1.56 8.93
C PHE A 225 3.93 -2.31 7.59
N VAL A 226 4.49 -1.71 6.54
CA VAL A 226 4.67 -2.35 5.22
C VAL A 226 5.57 -3.59 5.34
N SER A 227 6.67 -3.51 6.10
CA SER A 227 7.56 -4.66 6.32
C SER A 227 6.81 -5.84 6.95
N LYS A 228 5.93 -5.56 7.92
CA LYS A 228 5.06 -6.56 8.57
C LYS A 228 4.06 -7.17 7.61
N GLN A 229 3.42 -6.37 6.75
CA GLN A 229 2.48 -6.90 5.76
C GLN A 229 3.17 -7.82 4.74
N ILE A 230 4.36 -7.45 4.28
CA ILE A 230 5.16 -8.28 3.37
C ILE A 230 5.47 -9.63 4.02
N LYS A 231 6.02 -9.63 5.24
CA LYS A 231 6.37 -10.86 5.98
C LYS A 231 5.14 -11.72 6.26
N ARG A 232 4.05 -11.12 6.78
CA ARG A 232 2.80 -11.83 7.14
C ARG A 232 2.19 -12.55 5.94
N LEU A 233 2.24 -11.93 4.77
CA LEU A 233 1.68 -12.48 3.53
C LEU A 233 2.71 -13.27 2.71
N ASN A 234 3.93 -13.46 3.23
CA ASN A 234 5.07 -14.10 2.53
C ASN A 234 5.32 -13.51 1.13
N LEU A 235 5.16 -12.19 0.97
CA LEU A 235 5.31 -11.53 -0.34
C LEU A 235 6.77 -11.46 -0.78
N ASP A 236 7.71 -11.49 0.16
CA ASP A 236 9.15 -11.60 -0.07
C ASP A 236 9.54 -12.89 -0.82
N LYS A 237 8.74 -13.95 -0.68
CA LYS A 237 8.91 -15.21 -1.42
C LYS A 237 8.23 -15.20 -2.79
N LYS A 238 7.31 -14.26 -3.01
CA LYS A 238 6.47 -14.18 -4.21
C LYS A 238 6.99 -13.16 -5.23
N TYR A 239 7.51 -12.04 -4.75
CA TYR A 239 8.04 -10.97 -5.58
C TYR A 239 9.55 -10.90 -5.42
N LYS A 240 10.26 -10.82 -6.55
CA LYS A 240 11.71 -10.69 -6.55
C LYS A 240 12.14 -9.25 -6.25
N ARG A 241 11.30 -8.28 -6.63
CA ARG A 241 11.60 -6.86 -6.59
C ARG A 241 10.46 -6.06 -5.98
N PHE A 242 10.83 -5.06 -5.19
CA PHE A 242 9.91 -4.14 -4.56
C PHE A 242 10.27 -2.71 -4.93
N VAL A 243 9.23 -1.89 -5.05
CA VAL A 243 9.34 -0.43 -5.17
C VAL A 243 8.50 0.18 -4.07
N LEU A 244 9.07 1.04 -3.23
CA LEU A 244 8.33 1.90 -2.33
C LEU A 244 8.27 3.29 -2.97
N THR A 245 7.08 3.86 -3.12
CA THR A 245 6.89 5.17 -3.73
C THR A 245 5.70 5.91 -3.11
N ARG A 246 5.44 7.11 -3.63
CA ARG A 246 4.34 7.98 -3.22
C ARG A 246 3.30 8.11 -4.33
N SER A 247 2.08 8.43 -3.92
CA SER A 247 0.95 8.66 -4.83
C SER A 247 1.09 9.97 -5.61
N ASP A 248 1.79 10.95 -5.06
CA ASP A 248 1.96 12.29 -5.63
C ASP A 248 3.21 12.46 -6.48
N HIS A 249 3.87 11.38 -6.87
CA HIS A 249 4.93 11.42 -7.89
C HIS A 249 4.31 11.41 -9.29
N PHE A 250 4.64 12.42 -10.08
CA PHE A 250 4.38 12.45 -11.52
C PHE A 250 5.63 11.98 -12.27
N TYR A 251 5.51 10.90 -13.05
CA TYR A 251 6.60 10.32 -13.83
C TYR A 251 6.61 10.91 -15.24
N LEU A 252 7.68 11.60 -15.63
CA LEU A 252 7.82 12.20 -16.98
C LEU A 252 8.11 11.15 -18.05
N CYS A 253 8.89 10.12 -17.72
CA CYS A 253 9.24 9.03 -18.63
C CYS A 253 9.28 7.68 -17.90
N GLY A 254 9.47 6.60 -18.66
CA GLY A 254 9.44 5.23 -18.16
C GLY A 254 10.56 4.93 -17.16
N HIS A 255 10.18 4.37 -16.00
CA HIS A 255 11.11 3.85 -15.02
C HIS A 255 11.30 2.35 -15.24
N ASN A 256 12.18 1.97 -16.16
CA ASN A 256 12.51 0.57 -16.40
C ASN A 256 13.40 0.05 -15.27
N LEU A 257 12.84 -0.80 -14.42
CA LEU A 257 13.49 -1.32 -13.23
C LEU A 257 14.54 -2.39 -13.54
N ASP A 258 14.48 -3.01 -14.72
CA ASP A 258 15.45 -4.04 -15.13
C ASP A 258 16.82 -3.42 -15.39
N ASN A 259 16.86 -2.18 -15.87
CA ASN A 259 18.11 -1.44 -16.06
C ASN A 259 18.88 -1.25 -14.74
N LEU A 260 18.17 -1.06 -13.62
CA LEU A 260 18.78 -0.91 -12.30
C LEU A 260 19.37 -2.22 -11.79
N MET A 261 18.62 -3.31 -11.95
CA MET A 261 18.99 -4.62 -11.43
C MET A 261 20.08 -5.29 -12.28
N ASN A 262 20.04 -5.12 -13.60
CA ASN A 262 20.94 -5.80 -14.54
C ASN A 262 22.27 -5.08 -14.77
N SER A 263 22.34 -3.76 -14.55
CA SER A 263 23.54 -2.93 -14.75
C SER A 263 24.74 -3.33 -13.89
N ASN A 264 24.57 -4.28 -12.96
CA ASN A 264 25.63 -4.76 -12.06
C ASN A 264 26.00 -6.23 -12.28
N SER A 265 25.67 -6.83 -13.44
CA SER A 265 26.04 -8.22 -13.79
C SER A 265 27.54 -8.42 -14.10
N SER A 266 28.40 -7.45 -13.77
CA SER A 266 29.84 -7.53 -13.95
C SER A 266 30.48 -8.42 -12.87
N HIS A 267 30.44 -9.74 -13.09
CA HIS A 267 31.38 -10.80 -12.72
C HIS A 267 32.04 -10.87 -11.31
N ASN A 268 31.70 -10.03 -10.34
CA ASN A 268 32.13 -10.18 -8.95
C ASN A 268 30.94 -10.08 -7.98
N ASN A 269 30.70 -11.19 -7.29
CA ASN A 269 29.64 -11.46 -6.34
C ASN A 269 29.46 -10.38 -5.26
N ASN A 270 28.25 -9.78 -5.21
CA ASN A 270 27.42 -9.54 -4.02
C ASN A 270 26.43 -8.37 -4.23
N ASN A 271 25.63 -8.39 -5.31
CA ASN A 271 24.53 -7.43 -5.50
C ASN A 271 23.35 -7.65 -4.55
N ASN A 272 23.40 -8.67 -3.70
CA ASN A 272 22.29 -9.05 -2.81
C ASN A 272 21.95 -7.97 -1.77
N ASN A 273 22.82 -6.97 -1.55
CA ASN A 273 22.58 -5.90 -0.59
C ASN A 273 22.50 -4.49 -1.20
N THR A 274 22.22 -4.38 -2.50
CA THR A 274 22.09 -3.07 -3.17
C THR A 274 20.65 -2.57 -3.14
N VAL A 275 20.48 -1.27 -2.89
CA VAL A 275 19.22 -0.54 -3.04
C VAL A 275 19.41 0.68 -3.93
N TRP A 276 18.34 1.13 -4.59
CA TRP A 276 18.38 2.27 -5.51
C TRP A 276 17.41 3.36 -5.08
N VAL A 277 17.89 4.61 -5.09
CA VAL A 277 17.12 5.82 -4.78
C VAL A 277 17.35 6.88 -5.87
N PRO A 278 16.36 7.74 -6.17
CA PRO A 278 16.56 8.81 -7.13
C PRO A 278 17.51 9.88 -6.57
N GLN A 279 18.20 10.60 -7.45
CA GLN A 279 18.98 11.79 -7.08
C GLN A 279 18.09 12.92 -6.54
N GLY A 280 18.61 13.76 -5.64
CA GLY A 280 17.93 14.97 -5.14
C GLY A 280 16.97 14.72 -3.96
N GLU A 281 16.58 15.78 -3.23
CA GLU A 281 15.85 15.73 -1.94
C GLU A 281 16.54 14.85 -0.89
N GLU A 282 17.87 14.95 -0.81
CA GLU A 282 18.69 14.06 0.00
C GLU A 282 18.91 14.57 1.42
N TYR A 283 18.86 15.89 1.65
CA TYR A 283 19.07 16.51 2.97
C TYR A 283 20.30 15.98 3.74
N GLY A 284 21.35 15.59 3.01
CA GLY A 284 22.59 15.01 3.56
C GLY A 284 22.55 13.49 3.81
N GLY A 285 21.54 12.78 3.33
CA GLY A 285 21.40 11.32 3.41
C GLY A 285 20.76 10.71 2.15
N PHE A 286 19.83 9.77 2.32
CA PHE A 286 19.06 9.19 1.22
C PHE A 286 17.58 9.54 1.33
N THR A 287 16.97 9.89 0.19
CA THR A 287 15.56 10.23 0.14
C THR A 287 14.67 9.13 0.70
N ASP A 288 13.64 9.52 1.45
CA ASP A 288 12.64 8.65 2.04
C ASP A 288 11.45 8.35 1.11
N ARG A 289 11.46 8.92 -0.10
CA ARG A 289 10.27 9.02 -0.97
C ARG A 289 10.16 7.95 -2.03
N HIS A 290 11.29 7.40 -2.46
CA HIS A 290 11.33 6.36 -3.48
C HIS A 290 12.50 5.41 -3.23
N LEU A 291 12.22 4.11 -3.29
CA LEU A 291 13.19 3.06 -3.06
C LEU A 291 12.89 1.88 -3.98
N VAL A 292 13.89 1.40 -4.69
CA VAL A 292 13.83 0.14 -5.45
C VAL A 292 14.83 -0.82 -4.85
N ALA A 293 14.46 -2.08 -4.63
CA ALA A 293 15.38 -3.11 -4.16
C ALA A 293 14.84 -4.54 -4.38
N PRO A 294 15.70 -5.56 -4.41
CA PRO A 294 15.27 -6.94 -4.24
C PRO A 294 14.71 -7.21 -2.85
N ALA A 295 13.94 -8.30 -2.70
CA ALA A 295 13.16 -8.61 -1.50
C ALA A 295 13.91 -8.49 -0.17
N GLU A 296 15.09 -9.11 -0.07
CA GLU A 296 15.88 -9.15 1.17
C GLU A 296 16.40 -7.76 1.61
N PRO A 297 17.19 -7.03 0.79
CA PRO A 297 17.65 -5.71 1.18
C PRO A 297 16.50 -4.70 1.27
N PHE A 298 15.40 -4.91 0.55
CA PHE A 298 14.21 -4.05 0.69
C PHE A 298 13.65 -4.09 2.11
N LEU A 299 13.46 -5.28 2.69
CA LEU A 299 12.94 -5.42 4.04
C LEU A 299 13.89 -4.78 5.07
N GLN A 300 15.21 -5.00 4.92
CA GLN A 300 16.20 -4.36 5.79
C GLN A 300 16.20 -2.82 5.64
N ALA A 301 15.99 -2.33 4.41
CA ALA A 301 16.06 -0.90 4.11
C ALA A 301 14.85 -0.09 4.60
N ILE A 302 13.68 -0.71 4.75
CA ILE A 302 12.47 -0.02 5.23
C ILE A 302 12.28 -0.16 6.75
N ASP A 303 12.88 -1.17 7.38
CA ASP A 303 12.72 -1.46 8.81
C ASP A 303 13.67 -0.64 9.71
N ILE A 304 13.43 0.68 9.75
CA ILE A 304 14.33 1.66 10.37
C ILE A 304 14.03 1.87 11.87
N LEU A 305 12.75 1.94 12.26
CA LEU A 305 12.32 2.31 13.62
C LEU A 305 12.79 1.40 14.75
N PRO A 306 12.73 0.06 14.63
CA PRO A 306 13.21 -0.87 15.65
C PRO A 306 14.49 -0.45 16.37
N SER A 307 15.55 -0.17 15.62
CA SER A 307 16.84 0.19 16.20
C SER A 307 16.84 1.56 16.88
N ILE A 308 16.04 2.50 16.36
CA ILE A 308 15.90 3.85 16.95
C ILE A 308 15.20 3.75 18.30
N LEU A 309 14.12 2.98 18.39
CA LEU A 309 13.35 2.83 19.62
C LEU A 309 14.13 2.09 20.71
N GLN A 310 14.97 1.11 20.34
CA GLN A 310 15.83 0.40 21.29
C GLN A 310 17.00 1.27 21.81
N ASN A 311 17.51 2.19 21.00
CA ASN A 311 18.72 2.97 21.31
C ASN A 311 18.54 4.45 20.91
N PRO A 312 17.56 5.16 21.48
CA PRO A 312 17.18 6.50 21.02
C PRO A 312 18.35 7.48 21.09
N LYS A 313 19.13 7.45 22.17
CA LYS A 313 20.35 8.26 22.36
C LYS A 313 21.38 8.10 21.25
N LYS A 314 21.49 6.91 20.67
CA LYS A 314 22.44 6.63 19.58
C LYS A 314 22.05 7.37 18.31
N TYR A 315 20.75 7.44 18.00
CA TYR A 315 20.23 7.88 16.71
C TYR A 315 19.74 9.34 16.71
N LEU A 316 19.22 9.81 17.84
CA LEU A 316 18.53 11.09 17.94
C LEU A 316 19.48 12.17 18.44
N ASP A 317 20.45 12.57 17.62
CA ASP A 317 21.13 13.85 17.82
C ASP A 317 20.27 14.96 17.21
N LEU A 318 19.52 15.64 18.08
CA LEU A 318 18.46 16.57 17.69
C LEU A 318 18.93 17.78 16.87
N LYS A 319 20.22 18.14 16.86
CA LYS A 319 20.63 19.38 16.19
C LYS A 319 20.78 19.26 14.68
N THR A 320 20.99 18.05 14.16
CA THR A 320 21.40 17.88 12.75
C THR A 320 20.71 16.73 12.03
N THR A 321 19.87 15.96 12.73
CA THR A 321 19.36 14.69 12.21
C THR A 321 18.04 14.86 11.47
N SER A 322 18.03 14.49 10.20
CA SER A 322 16.83 14.36 9.36
C SER A 322 16.48 12.88 9.13
N PRO A 323 15.25 12.56 8.68
CA PRO A 323 14.90 11.20 8.27
C PRO A 323 15.89 10.61 7.27
N GLU A 324 16.36 11.39 6.30
CA GLU A 324 17.30 10.94 5.26
C GLU A 324 18.66 10.55 5.83
N LYS A 325 19.17 11.31 6.80
CA LYS A 325 20.42 10.98 7.51
C LYS A 325 20.29 9.73 8.36
N ILE A 326 19.14 9.53 8.99
CA ILE A 326 18.83 8.30 9.74
C ILE A 326 18.80 7.09 8.81
N ILE A 327 18.15 7.21 7.64
CA ILE A 327 18.14 6.17 6.61
C ILE A 327 19.58 5.82 6.21
N ALA A 328 20.39 6.83 5.87
CA ALA A 328 21.78 6.63 5.47
C ALA A 328 22.61 5.92 6.54
N ARG A 329 22.46 6.33 7.80
CA ARG A 329 23.15 5.69 8.94
C ARG A 329 22.71 4.24 9.13
N ARG A 330 21.40 3.97 9.13
CA ARG A 330 20.87 2.61 9.32
C ARG A 330 21.25 1.67 8.18
N TRP A 331 21.25 2.17 6.95
CA TRP A 331 21.70 1.40 5.78
C TRP A 331 23.18 1.07 5.88
N SER A 332 24.02 2.04 6.25
CA SER A 332 25.46 1.80 6.48
C SER A 332 25.70 0.74 7.57
N GLU A 333 25.00 0.82 8.70
CA GLU A 333 25.09 -0.16 9.79
C GLU A 333 24.61 -1.56 9.38
N SER A 334 23.70 -1.66 8.41
CA SER A 334 23.16 -2.93 7.91
C SER A 334 23.91 -3.44 6.66
N GLY A 335 25.02 -2.79 6.30
CA GLY A 335 25.83 -3.15 5.13
C GLY A 335 25.15 -2.89 3.78
N ILE A 336 24.04 -2.16 3.75
CA ILE A 336 23.27 -1.85 2.54
C ILE A 336 24.06 -0.88 1.67
N GLN A 337 24.22 -1.22 0.39
CA GLN A 337 24.85 -0.38 -0.61
C GLN A 337 23.79 0.41 -1.37
N ALA A 338 23.69 1.71 -1.09
CA ALA A 338 22.75 2.57 -1.80
C ALA A 338 23.38 3.17 -3.07
N LYS A 339 22.71 2.98 -4.20
CA LYS A 339 23.04 3.59 -5.48
C LYS A 339 22.01 4.64 -5.85
N ARG A 340 22.47 5.74 -6.43
CA ARG A 340 21.59 6.77 -6.98
C ARG A 340 21.29 6.45 -8.44
N PHE A 341 20.07 6.72 -8.88
CA PHE A 341 19.71 6.70 -10.29
C PHE A 341 19.15 8.06 -10.72
N GLU A 342 19.21 8.32 -12.02
CA GLU A 342 18.69 9.55 -12.60
C GLU A 342 17.19 9.67 -12.34
N ARG A 343 16.77 10.79 -11.74
CA ARG A 343 15.39 10.99 -11.35
C ARG A 343 14.53 11.18 -12.60
N MET A 344 13.42 10.45 -12.71
CA MET A 344 12.41 10.65 -13.77
C MET A 344 11.03 11.09 -13.26
N MET A 345 10.93 11.39 -11.97
CA MET A 345 9.69 11.80 -11.33
C MET A 345 9.86 12.95 -10.35
N PHE A 346 8.82 13.76 -10.24
CA PHE A 346 8.76 14.92 -9.36
C PHE A 346 7.44 14.95 -8.59
N THR A 347 7.44 15.61 -7.44
CA THR A 347 6.27 15.65 -6.57
C THR A 347 5.31 16.76 -6.97
N VAL A 348 4.05 16.41 -7.14
CA VAL A 348 2.97 17.34 -7.52
C VAL A 348 1.91 17.49 -6.43
N ALA A 349 1.09 18.51 -6.55
CA ALA A 349 -0.16 18.69 -5.82
C ALA A 349 -1.27 19.05 -6.81
N VAL A 350 -2.49 18.64 -6.48
CA VAL A 350 -3.71 19.18 -7.09
C VAL A 350 -4.40 20.14 -6.13
N GLN A 351 -5.33 20.94 -6.65
CA GLN A 351 -6.14 21.82 -5.81
C GLN A 351 -6.84 21.02 -4.70
N GLY A 352 -6.65 21.44 -3.45
CA GLY A 352 -7.20 20.75 -2.27
C GLY A 352 -6.26 19.70 -1.65
N ASP A 353 -5.08 19.43 -2.22
CA ASP A 353 -4.04 18.63 -1.58
C ASP A 353 -3.43 19.40 -0.40
N ALA A 354 -4.10 19.37 0.75
CA ALA A 354 -3.57 19.87 2.00
C ALA A 354 -2.83 18.78 2.76
N THR A 355 -1.78 19.18 3.49
CA THR A 355 -1.12 18.31 4.45
C THR A 355 -1.25 18.93 5.85
N ARG A 356 -1.21 18.10 6.90
CA ARG A 356 -1.20 18.60 8.29
C ARG A 356 0.00 19.52 8.56
N TRP A 357 1.06 19.39 7.77
CA TRP A 357 2.38 20.01 8.01
C TRP A 357 2.68 21.24 7.16
N GLN A 358 2.03 21.34 5.99
CA GLN A 358 2.14 22.45 5.07
C GLN A 358 0.75 22.72 4.49
N PRO A 359 0.09 23.83 4.87
CA PRO A 359 -1.05 24.32 4.12
C PRO A 359 -0.61 24.65 2.69
N MET A 360 -1.51 24.48 1.73
CA MET A 360 -1.23 24.83 0.34
C MET A 360 -0.87 26.31 0.27
N VAL A 361 0.38 26.63 -0.08
CA VAL A 361 0.82 28.01 -0.31
C VAL A 361 0.38 28.39 -1.73
N PRO A 362 -0.45 29.43 -1.92
CA PRO A 362 -0.99 29.81 -3.23
C PRO A 362 0.09 30.21 -4.26
N ASP A 363 1.29 30.54 -3.81
CA ASP A 363 2.40 31.09 -4.61
C ASP A 363 3.31 30.04 -5.27
N LYS A 364 2.87 28.77 -5.39
CA LYS A 364 3.67 27.75 -6.06
C LYS A 364 3.53 27.83 -7.58
N THR A 365 4.61 27.51 -8.29
CA THR A 365 4.66 27.54 -9.76
C THR A 365 3.74 26.48 -10.36
N ASP A 366 2.69 26.95 -11.00
CA ASP A 366 1.81 26.13 -11.84
C ASP A 366 2.56 25.78 -13.12
N ILE A 367 2.65 24.49 -13.41
CA ILE A 367 3.15 24.04 -14.70
C ILE A 367 2.05 23.35 -15.49
N ALA A 368 1.95 23.71 -16.76
CA ALA A 368 1.20 22.94 -17.73
C ALA A 368 2.08 21.77 -18.16
N VAL A 369 1.84 20.58 -17.59
CA VAL A 369 2.52 19.37 -18.07
C VAL A 369 1.78 18.87 -19.30
N PRO A 370 2.46 18.70 -20.45
CA PRO A 370 1.85 18.06 -21.59
C PRO A 370 1.54 16.61 -21.20
N THR A 371 0.27 16.27 -21.00
CA THR A 371 -0.10 14.86 -20.94
C THR A 371 0.00 14.33 -22.36
N GLU A 372 1.02 13.53 -22.65
CA GLU A 372 1.14 12.78 -23.90
C GLU A 372 0.00 11.76 -24.02
N ASN A 373 -1.21 12.23 -24.31
CA ASN A 373 -2.27 11.44 -24.94
C ASN A 373 -2.09 11.48 -26.46
N HIS A 374 -0.83 11.40 -26.92
CA HIS A 374 -0.43 11.80 -28.27
C HIS A 374 -0.60 10.73 -29.35
N ARG A 375 -1.25 9.59 -29.07
CA ARG A 375 -1.46 8.56 -30.12
C ARG A 375 -2.90 8.33 -30.57
N PHE A 376 -3.94 8.83 -29.89
CA PHE A 376 -5.31 8.43 -30.28
C PHE A 376 -6.39 9.50 -30.45
N ARG A 377 -6.14 10.81 -30.24
CA ARG A 377 -7.14 11.84 -30.56
C ARG A 377 -6.53 13.09 -31.17
N ARG A 378 -6.82 13.33 -32.45
CA ARG A 378 -6.45 14.51 -33.24
C ARG A 378 -7.08 15.84 -32.76
N ASN A 379 -7.86 15.86 -31.68
CA ASN A 379 -8.55 17.07 -31.24
C ASN A 379 -8.34 17.34 -29.74
N ARG A 380 -7.58 18.42 -29.48
CA ARG A 380 -7.23 19.04 -28.19
C ARG A 380 -6.30 18.24 -27.28
N THR A 381 -5.03 18.62 -27.29
CA THR A 381 -4.11 18.42 -26.15
C THR A 381 -4.73 19.11 -24.94
N ARG A 382 -5.20 18.32 -23.97
CA ARG A 382 -5.58 18.83 -22.67
C ARG A 382 -4.28 18.99 -21.88
N SER A 383 -3.85 20.21 -21.61
CA SER A 383 -2.83 20.44 -20.60
C SER A 383 -3.47 20.21 -19.22
N VAL A 384 -2.76 19.51 -18.35
CA VAL A 384 -3.11 19.43 -16.94
C VAL A 384 -2.26 20.45 -16.22
N VAL A 385 -2.89 21.29 -15.41
CA VAL A 385 -2.20 22.21 -14.52
C VAL A 385 -1.86 21.43 -13.26
N LEU A 386 -0.57 21.24 -13.01
CA LEU A 386 -0.06 20.59 -11.81
C LEU A 386 0.74 21.61 -11.01
N HIS A 387 0.54 21.60 -9.69
CA HIS A 387 1.30 22.44 -8.78
C HIS A 387 2.59 21.70 -8.39
N LEU A 388 3.75 22.28 -8.69
CA LEU A 388 5.03 21.69 -8.28
C LEU A 388 5.21 21.83 -6.77
N LYS A 389 5.57 20.74 -6.08
CA LYS A 389 6.00 20.87 -4.68
C LYS A 389 7.46 21.30 -4.58
N TYR A 390 8.30 20.82 -5.50
CA TYR A 390 9.74 21.03 -5.56
C TYR A 390 10.17 21.24 -7.02
N GLU A 391 10.51 22.48 -7.37
CA GLU A 391 10.90 22.85 -8.74
C GLU A 391 12.17 22.12 -9.20
N GLN A 392 13.12 21.91 -8.29
CA GLN A 392 14.36 21.19 -8.57
C GLN A 392 14.09 19.73 -8.99
N GLU A 393 13.12 19.03 -8.39
CA GLU A 393 12.78 17.67 -8.81
C GLU A 393 12.28 17.64 -10.26
N TYR A 394 11.49 18.63 -10.65
CA TYR A 394 10.96 18.76 -12.01
C TYR A 394 12.09 19.01 -13.02
N GLU A 395 12.98 19.96 -12.76
CA GLU A 395 14.07 20.26 -13.69
C GLU A 395 15.06 19.09 -13.84
N ILE A 396 15.38 18.36 -12.77
CA ILE A 396 16.20 17.13 -12.88
C ILE A 396 15.45 16.08 -13.71
N SER A 397 14.16 15.84 -13.41
CA SER A 397 13.34 14.87 -14.15
C SER A 397 13.27 15.18 -15.64
N LYS A 398 13.14 16.46 -15.95
CA LYS A 398 13.07 16.99 -17.31
C LYS A 398 14.39 16.79 -18.06
N GLN A 399 15.52 17.05 -17.41
CA GLN A 399 16.84 16.78 -17.97
C GLN A 399 17.02 15.28 -18.28
N THR A 400 16.69 14.40 -17.34
CA THR A 400 16.75 12.94 -17.54
C THR A 400 15.84 12.48 -18.69
N CYS A 401 14.58 12.92 -18.70
CA CYS A 401 13.59 12.40 -19.64
C CYS A 401 13.65 13.03 -21.04
N TRP A 402 14.13 14.28 -21.19
CA TRP A 402 14.21 14.96 -22.48
C TRP A 402 15.64 15.10 -23.02
N GLY A 403 16.66 15.00 -22.15
CA GLY A 403 18.06 15.07 -22.55
C GLY A 403 18.52 13.87 -23.39
N HIS A 404 17.87 12.71 -23.26
CA HIS A 404 18.19 11.52 -24.05
C HIS A 404 17.59 11.49 -25.47
N ASN A 405 16.75 12.47 -25.83
CA ASN A 405 16.17 12.60 -27.18
C ASN A 405 16.92 13.62 -28.05
N ARG A 406 18.13 14.04 -27.66
CA ARG A 406 18.98 14.95 -28.44
C ARG A 406 20.24 14.28 -28.93
#